data_AF-A0AAD9PYP2-F1
#
_entry.id   AF-A0AAD9PYP2-F1
#
_cell.length_a   1.000
_cell.length_b   1.000
_cell.length_c   1.000
_cell.angle_alpha   90.00
_cell.angle_beta   90.00
_cell.angle_gamma   90.00
#
_symmetry.space_group_name_H-M   'P 1'
#
loop_
_entity.id
_entity.type
_entity.pdbx_description
1 polymer ?
#
loop_
_entity_poly.entity_id
_entity_poly.type
_entity_poly.pdbx_seq_one_letter_code
_entity_poly.pdbx_strand_id
1 'polypeptide(L)'
;MKHQREVMAAHWSNDTVTLFTAVVYYRSGTGDLEHKSYAVISDDLRHNKQSVYAFNKAILEDVKKFTQVNKVHYWSDGAGSQFKNKYNLSSLLFHEQDFGAKATWSFFETAHGKGPVDGVGAEVKRAVWRSILQDKEVVSSPLEFHRVAQKVCNKVSPLYVPQAEVNNQTEKLKERWNGCRTIPHTHAIHFASKVDDVTISVAKNSQFLYNEHTRQHITVMKATLGTNNRNKHMCSMDYHETYTRVGAVPAKQVLKGISNILNQDLLVIPCNIDSSRHWFLLVVQPPLQHVMVFDSMPGSFIKPTVYKAIKKIATLLKEVDGSLKMEEGSFYANKPGEIPSQRNDFDCGVFTCMYARSLVSTSPMIVPNSQSISDLRSYVILELYRNSVLPIPPNVLKVDDYYAIDYVSCYYFGR
;
A
#
# COMPACT_ATOMS: atom_id res chain seq x y z
N MET A 1 12.76 -20.54 -20.62
CA MET A 1 13.59 -21.08 -19.53
C MET A 1 14.89 -21.55 -20.14
N LYS A 2 16.07 -21.06 -19.75
CA LYS A 2 17.31 -21.31 -20.52
C LYS A 2 17.85 -22.72 -20.23
N HIS A 3 18.12 -23.51 -21.28
CA HIS A 3 18.82 -24.79 -21.17
C HIS A 3 20.34 -24.60 -21.39
N GLN A 4 21.16 -25.32 -20.63
CA GLN A 4 22.63 -25.12 -20.60
C GLN A 4 23.37 -25.81 -21.77
N ARG A 5 22.69 -26.62 -22.59
CA ARG A 5 23.24 -27.26 -23.79
C ARG A 5 22.30 -27.11 -24.99
N GLU A 6 22.13 -25.89 -25.48
CA GLU A 6 21.32 -25.64 -26.68
C GLU A 6 22.18 -25.23 -27.88
N VAL A 7 21.89 -25.84 -29.03
CA VAL A 7 22.25 -25.33 -30.35
C VAL A 7 21.56 -23.96 -30.52
N MET A 8 22.23 -22.99 -31.15
CA MET A 8 21.80 -21.58 -31.32
C MET A 8 20.31 -21.37 -31.63
N ALA A 9 19.61 -22.33 -32.23
CA ALA A 9 18.17 -22.30 -32.53
C ALA A 9 17.26 -22.27 -31.28
N ALA A 10 17.62 -22.96 -30.19
CA ALA A 10 16.75 -23.05 -29.01
C ALA A 10 16.92 -21.87 -28.03
N HIS A 11 17.95 -21.04 -28.26
CA HIS A 11 18.09 -19.70 -27.64
C HIS A 11 16.90 -18.76 -27.98
N TRP A 12 16.11 -19.09 -29.03
CA TRP A 12 15.00 -18.25 -29.53
C TRP A 12 13.60 -18.74 -29.14
N SER A 13 13.43 -19.94 -28.60
CA SER A 13 12.11 -20.50 -28.21
C SER A 13 12.06 -20.86 -26.72
N ASN A 14 11.97 -19.82 -25.88
CA ASN A 14 11.79 -20.02 -24.45
C ASN A 14 10.31 -19.90 -24.10
N ASP A 15 9.66 -21.01 -23.76
CA ASP A 15 8.34 -20.94 -23.15
C ASP A 15 8.41 -20.09 -21.88
N THR A 16 7.47 -19.16 -21.78
CA THR A 16 7.30 -18.28 -20.62
C THR A 16 6.30 -18.92 -19.67
N VAL A 17 6.50 -18.68 -18.38
CA VAL A 17 5.67 -19.26 -17.31
C VAL A 17 5.11 -18.16 -16.43
N THR A 18 3.82 -18.22 -16.16
CA THR A 18 3.17 -17.36 -15.18
C THR A 18 3.40 -17.91 -13.79
N LEU A 19 3.89 -17.05 -12.90
CA LEU A 19 4.04 -17.34 -11.48
C LEU A 19 3.20 -16.36 -10.67
N PHE A 20 2.12 -16.86 -10.07
CA PHE A 20 1.29 -16.14 -9.12
C PHE A 20 1.65 -16.60 -7.71
N THR A 21 2.05 -15.68 -6.85
CA THR A 21 2.49 -15.99 -5.49
C THR A 21 1.46 -15.52 -4.48
N ALA A 22 1.23 -16.33 -3.45
CA ALA A 22 0.37 -15.94 -2.35
C ALA A 22 0.93 -16.45 -1.02
N VAL A 23 0.64 -15.73 0.06
CA VAL A 23 0.82 -16.25 1.42
C VAL A 23 -0.53 -16.27 2.08
N VAL A 24 -0.92 -17.45 2.56
CA VAL A 24 -2.17 -17.68 3.28
C VAL A 24 -1.88 -17.77 4.76
N TYR A 25 -2.49 -16.90 5.56
CA TYR A 25 -2.45 -16.98 7.01
C TYR A 25 -3.78 -17.53 7.52
N TYR A 26 -3.71 -18.50 8.44
CA TYR A 26 -4.88 -19.17 8.99
C TYR A 26 -4.62 -19.53 10.45
N ARG A 27 -5.69 -19.76 11.22
CA ARG A 27 -5.56 -20.34 12.56
C ARG A 27 -5.68 -21.86 12.47
N SER A 28 -4.76 -22.55 13.12
CA SER A 28 -4.81 -24.01 13.28
C SER A 28 -5.97 -24.40 14.19
N GLY A 29 -6.28 -25.70 14.26
CA GLY A 29 -7.25 -26.23 15.23
C GLY A 29 -6.90 -25.95 16.69
N THR A 30 -5.62 -25.67 17.00
CA THR A 30 -5.13 -25.29 18.33
C THR A 30 -5.29 -23.80 18.62
N GLY A 31 -5.66 -22.99 17.62
CA GLY A 31 -5.82 -21.54 17.73
C GLY A 31 -4.57 -20.73 17.36
N ASP A 32 -3.44 -21.39 17.11
CA ASP A 32 -2.17 -20.74 16.73
C ASP A 32 -2.24 -20.15 15.33
N LEU A 33 -1.56 -19.01 15.12
CA LEU A 33 -1.46 -18.38 13.80
C LEU A 33 -0.41 -19.11 12.96
N GLU A 34 -0.86 -19.78 11.91
CA GLU A 34 -0.03 -20.46 10.93
C GLU A 34 -0.06 -19.75 9.59
N HIS A 35 0.90 -20.10 8.73
CA HIS A 35 0.92 -19.61 7.36
C HIS A 35 1.40 -20.69 6.39
N LYS A 36 0.90 -20.61 5.16
CA LYS A 36 1.32 -21.46 4.04
C LYS A 36 1.58 -20.60 2.81
N SER A 37 2.76 -20.77 2.23
CA SER A 37 3.17 -20.04 1.02
C SER A 37 2.79 -20.84 -0.22
N TYR A 38 2.21 -20.17 -1.20
CA TYR A 38 1.74 -20.76 -2.45
C TYR A 38 2.40 -20.12 -3.66
N ALA A 39 2.69 -20.95 -4.66
CA ALA A 39 3.11 -20.53 -5.98
C ALA A 39 2.26 -21.24 -7.03
N VAL A 40 1.30 -20.52 -7.61
CA VAL A 40 0.48 -21.01 -8.71
C VAL A 40 1.24 -20.78 -10.01
N ILE A 41 1.45 -21.87 -10.74
CA ILE A 41 2.21 -21.95 -11.97
C ILE A 41 1.23 -22.21 -13.11
N SER A 42 1.35 -21.45 -14.20
CA SER A 42 0.41 -21.52 -15.32
C SER A 42 1.09 -21.23 -16.66
N ASP A 43 0.58 -21.85 -17.71
CA ASP A 43 0.79 -21.53 -19.12
C ASP A 43 -0.08 -20.35 -19.60
N ASP A 44 -0.98 -19.83 -18.77
CA ASP A 44 -1.75 -18.61 -19.06
C ASP A 44 -0.90 -17.33 -18.88
N LEU A 45 -0.55 -16.67 -19.98
CA LEU A 45 0.32 -15.48 -19.99
C LEU A 45 -0.42 -14.14 -19.88
N ARG A 46 -1.75 -14.16 -19.74
CA ARG A 46 -2.59 -12.95 -19.86
C ARG A 46 -2.52 -12.03 -18.64
N HIS A 47 -2.07 -12.52 -17.49
CA HIS A 47 -1.83 -11.72 -16.28
C HIS A 47 -2.96 -10.74 -15.95
N ASN A 48 -4.22 -11.21 -15.96
CA ASN A 48 -5.41 -10.37 -15.85
C ASN A 48 -6.43 -10.93 -14.83
N LYS A 49 -7.58 -10.25 -14.71
CA LYS A 49 -8.70 -10.66 -13.84
C LYS A 49 -9.11 -12.13 -13.98
N GLN A 50 -9.06 -12.71 -15.18
CA GLN A 50 -9.41 -14.11 -15.43
C GLN A 50 -8.46 -15.03 -14.65
N SER A 51 -7.17 -14.77 -14.76
CA SER A 51 -6.12 -15.54 -14.10
C SER A 51 -6.26 -15.42 -12.58
N VAL A 52 -6.54 -14.22 -12.04
CA VAL A 52 -6.68 -14.00 -10.59
C VAL A 52 -7.79 -14.86 -9.98
N TYR A 53 -8.97 -14.90 -10.61
CA TYR A 53 -10.08 -15.72 -10.09
C TYR A 53 -9.71 -17.21 -10.08
N ALA A 54 -9.15 -17.73 -11.18
CA ALA A 54 -8.78 -19.13 -11.29
C ALA A 54 -7.67 -19.53 -10.29
N PHE A 55 -6.69 -18.65 -10.07
CA PHE A 55 -5.60 -18.91 -9.13
C PHE A 55 -6.09 -18.85 -7.68
N ASN A 56 -6.94 -17.88 -7.32
CA ASN A 56 -7.57 -17.82 -6.00
C ASN A 56 -8.44 -19.06 -5.73
N LYS A 57 -9.17 -19.55 -6.75
CA LYS A 57 -9.93 -20.80 -6.66
C LYS A 57 -9.04 -21.99 -6.30
N ALA A 58 -7.95 -22.18 -7.05
CA ALA A 58 -7.04 -23.31 -6.84
C ALA A 58 -6.40 -23.27 -5.44
N ILE A 59 -6.00 -22.09 -4.97
CA ILE A 59 -5.43 -21.95 -3.63
C ILE A 59 -6.52 -22.22 -2.56
N LEU A 60 -7.73 -21.67 -2.71
CA LEU A 60 -8.83 -21.92 -1.77
C LEU A 60 -9.22 -23.40 -1.69
N GLU A 61 -9.25 -24.10 -2.83
CA GLU A 61 -9.50 -25.55 -2.87
C GLU A 61 -8.42 -26.33 -2.13
N ASP A 62 -7.16 -25.91 -2.20
CA ASP A 62 -6.10 -26.53 -1.40
C ASP A 62 -6.21 -26.19 0.09
N VAL A 63 -6.50 -24.94 0.43
CA VAL A 63 -6.64 -24.47 1.83
C VAL A 63 -7.74 -25.23 2.56
N LYS A 64 -8.87 -25.47 1.89
CA LYS A 64 -10.01 -26.20 2.45
C LYS A 64 -9.71 -27.65 2.81
N LYS A 65 -8.62 -28.25 2.31
CA LYS A 65 -8.23 -29.62 2.66
C LYS A 65 -7.72 -29.75 4.09
N PHE A 66 -7.23 -28.65 4.69
CA PHE A 66 -6.61 -28.67 6.01
C PHE A 66 -7.16 -27.63 6.99
N THR A 67 -8.03 -26.72 6.55
CA THR A 67 -8.75 -25.81 7.45
C THR A 67 -10.13 -25.45 6.90
N GLN A 68 -11.13 -25.30 7.78
CA GLN A 68 -12.45 -24.82 7.39
C GLN A 68 -12.36 -23.34 7.02
N VAL A 69 -12.86 -22.93 5.85
CA VAL A 69 -12.76 -21.52 5.42
C VAL A 69 -14.14 -20.87 5.47
N ASN A 70 -14.38 -20.02 6.48
CA ASN A 70 -15.67 -19.31 6.63
C ASN A 70 -15.66 -17.94 5.95
N LYS A 71 -14.51 -17.24 5.94
CA LYS A 71 -14.40 -15.89 5.37
C LYS A 71 -12.97 -15.58 4.92
N VAL A 72 -12.81 -14.96 3.78
CA VAL A 72 -11.53 -14.66 3.16
C VAL A 72 -11.27 -13.15 3.15
N HIS A 73 -10.04 -12.76 3.43
CA HIS A 73 -9.55 -11.39 3.50
C HIS A 73 -8.40 -11.29 2.51
N TYR A 74 -8.72 -10.90 1.29
CA TYR A 74 -7.70 -10.64 0.28
C TYR A 74 -6.97 -9.35 0.60
N TRP A 75 -5.64 -9.37 0.53
CA TRP A 75 -4.84 -8.18 0.32
C TRP A 75 -4.08 -8.32 -0.98
N SER A 76 -4.11 -7.25 -1.76
CA SER A 76 -3.27 -7.19 -2.94
C SER A 76 -2.69 -5.81 -3.21
N ASP A 77 -1.72 -5.75 -4.10
CA ASP A 77 -1.35 -4.47 -4.72
C ASP A 77 -2.52 -3.83 -5.49
N GLY A 78 -2.32 -2.58 -5.89
CA GLY A 78 -3.31 -1.80 -6.63
C GLY A 78 -3.33 -2.02 -8.15
N ALA A 79 -2.75 -3.10 -8.68
CA ALA A 79 -2.64 -3.32 -10.12
C ALA A 79 -4.03 -3.46 -10.77
N GLY A 80 -4.39 -2.49 -11.63
CA GLY A 80 -5.72 -2.40 -12.21
C GLY A 80 -6.09 -3.55 -13.15
N SER A 81 -5.13 -4.06 -13.93
CA SER A 81 -5.39 -5.19 -14.86
C SER A 81 -5.68 -6.51 -14.14
N GLN A 82 -5.16 -6.65 -12.92
CA GLN A 82 -5.23 -7.89 -12.14
C GLN A 82 -6.24 -7.78 -11.03
N PHE A 83 -6.02 -6.93 -10.02
CA PHE A 83 -6.76 -6.92 -8.77
C PHE A 83 -7.75 -5.78 -8.66
N LYS A 84 -7.28 -4.54 -8.87
CA LYS A 84 -8.04 -3.32 -8.57
C LYS A 84 -8.94 -2.92 -9.74
N ASN A 85 -9.89 -3.78 -10.09
CA ASN A 85 -10.87 -3.55 -11.14
C ASN A 85 -12.28 -4.00 -10.74
N LYS A 86 -13.28 -3.50 -11.48
CA LYS A 86 -14.70 -3.77 -11.23
C LYS A 86 -15.07 -5.26 -11.24
N TYR A 87 -14.36 -6.07 -12.01
CA TYR A 87 -14.68 -7.48 -12.21
C TYR A 87 -14.22 -8.35 -11.03
N ASN A 88 -13.04 -8.05 -10.48
CA ASN A 88 -12.59 -8.71 -9.26
C ASN A 88 -13.37 -8.21 -8.04
N LEU A 89 -13.65 -6.91 -7.95
CA LEU A 89 -14.44 -6.38 -6.85
C LEU A 89 -15.87 -6.95 -6.84
N SER A 90 -16.47 -7.20 -8.00
CA SER A 90 -17.79 -7.84 -8.07
C SER A 90 -17.76 -9.32 -7.66
N SER A 91 -16.62 -10.00 -7.74
CA SER A 91 -16.49 -11.38 -7.25
C SER A 91 -16.77 -11.49 -5.74
N LEU A 92 -16.61 -10.41 -4.97
CA LEU A 92 -16.97 -10.37 -3.54
C LEU A 92 -18.45 -10.65 -3.29
N LEU A 93 -19.34 -10.27 -4.22
CA LEU A 93 -20.79 -10.48 -4.10
C LEU A 93 -21.16 -11.97 -4.16
N PHE A 94 -20.43 -12.73 -4.99
CA PHE A 94 -20.68 -14.15 -5.28
C PHE A 94 -19.70 -15.08 -4.57
N HIS A 95 -18.78 -14.55 -3.78
CA HIS A 95 -17.70 -15.34 -3.19
C HIS A 95 -18.22 -16.49 -2.31
N GLU A 96 -19.32 -16.29 -1.58
CA GLU A 96 -19.94 -17.32 -0.76
C GLU A 96 -20.59 -18.42 -1.62
N GLN A 97 -21.18 -18.05 -2.76
CA GLN A 97 -21.73 -19.01 -3.72
C GLN A 97 -20.63 -19.81 -4.43
N ASP A 98 -19.58 -19.13 -4.86
CA ASP A 98 -18.52 -19.72 -5.69
C ASP A 98 -17.50 -20.52 -4.87
N PHE A 99 -17.20 -20.03 -3.67
CA PHE A 99 -16.15 -20.55 -2.81
C PHE A 99 -16.65 -20.99 -1.43
N GLY A 100 -17.94 -20.96 -1.14
CA GLY A 100 -18.46 -21.39 0.17
C GLY A 100 -17.94 -20.57 1.36
N ALA A 101 -17.39 -19.38 1.12
CA ALA A 101 -16.83 -18.51 2.14
C ALA A 101 -17.18 -17.05 1.83
N LYS A 102 -17.40 -16.22 2.83
CA LYS A 102 -17.55 -14.76 2.61
C LYS A 102 -16.21 -14.16 2.21
N ALA A 103 -16.18 -12.94 1.65
CA ALA A 103 -14.91 -12.28 1.37
C ALA A 103 -14.90 -10.76 1.58
N THR A 104 -13.71 -10.26 1.84
CA THR A 104 -13.34 -8.84 1.80
C THR A 104 -12.03 -8.67 1.05
N TRP A 105 -11.78 -7.48 0.53
CA TRP A 105 -10.57 -7.16 -0.21
C TRP A 105 -10.00 -5.84 0.28
N SER A 106 -8.71 -5.81 0.62
CA SER A 106 -8.00 -4.55 0.85
C SER A 106 -6.82 -4.40 -0.11
N PHE A 107 -6.43 -3.15 -0.34
CA PHE A 107 -5.35 -2.81 -1.25
C PHE A 107 -4.25 -2.06 -0.50
N PHE A 108 -3.02 -2.47 -0.73
CA PHE A 108 -1.86 -1.75 -0.24
C PHE A 108 -1.76 -0.35 -0.86
N GLU A 109 -1.13 0.58 -0.14
CA GLU A 109 -0.80 1.90 -0.67
C GLU A 109 0.29 1.84 -1.75
N THR A 110 0.26 2.84 -2.64
CA THR A 110 1.33 3.00 -3.63
C THR A 110 2.66 3.13 -2.89
N ALA A 111 3.68 2.37 -3.32
CA ALA A 111 5.01 2.30 -2.71
C ALA A 111 5.14 1.59 -1.34
N HIS A 112 4.25 0.65 -1.01
CA HIS A 112 4.28 -0.17 0.22
C HIS A 112 5.47 -1.14 0.40
N GLY A 113 6.58 -0.95 -0.31
CA GLY A 113 7.76 -1.81 -0.21
C GLY A 113 7.54 -3.23 -0.76
N LYS A 114 8.49 -4.14 -0.47
CA LYS A 114 8.40 -5.55 -0.85
C LYS A 114 7.70 -6.36 0.24
N GLY A 115 6.83 -7.28 -0.14
CA GLY A 115 6.06 -8.12 0.77
C GLY A 115 6.59 -9.56 0.88
N PRO A 116 6.03 -10.38 1.81
CA PRO A 116 6.39 -11.79 1.94
C PRO A 116 6.28 -12.59 0.62
N VAL A 117 5.33 -12.19 -0.22
CA VAL A 117 5.00 -12.80 -1.52
C VAL A 117 6.10 -12.64 -2.57
N ASP A 118 6.92 -11.59 -2.47
CA ASP A 118 8.11 -11.38 -3.30
C ASP A 118 9.17 -12.43 -2.96
N GLY A 119 9.29 -12.77 -1.67
CA GLY A 119 10.17 -13.82 -1.16
C GLY A 119 9.79 -15.20 -1.69
N VAL A 120 8.48 -15.51 -1.74
CA VAL A 120 7.97 -16.77 -2.31
C VAL A 120 8.37 -16.91 -3.78
N GLY A 121 8.14 -15.86 -4.57
CA GLY A 121 8.48 -15.88 -5.99
C GLY A 121 9.98 -16.01 -6.24
N ALA A 122 10.79 -15.30 -5.44
CA ALA A 122 12.25 -15.40 -5.51
C ALA A 122 12.74 -16.79 -5.09
N GLU A 123 12.15 -17.42 -4.08
CA GLU A 123 12.52 -18.77 -3.64
C GLU A 123 12.26 -19.82 -4.71
N VAL A 124 11.04 -19.87 -5.26
CA VAL A 124 10.68 -20.85 -6.29
C VAL A 124 11.58 -20.70 -7.52
N LYS A 125 11.77 -19.46 -7.99
CA LYS A 125 12.67 -19.19 -9.12
C LYS A 125 14.10 -19.65 -8.83
N ARG A 126 14.65 -19.34 -7.66
CA ARG A 126 16.02 -19.72 -7.28
C ARG A 126 16.17 -21.23 -7.11
N ALA A 127 15.21 -21.90 -6.50
CA ALA A 127 15.26 -23.34 -6.26
C ALA A 127 15.21 -24.14 -7.56
N VAL A 128 14.26 -23.83 -8.45
CA VAL A 128 14.15 -24.46 -9.77
C VAL A 128 15.39 -24.15 -10.61
N TRP A 129 15.82 -22.88 -10.64
CA TRP A 129 17.01 -22.46 -11.40
C TRP A 129 18.28 -23.18 -10.93
N ARG A 130 18.47 -23.34 -9.62
CA ARG A 130 19.61 -24.08 -9.06
C ARG A 130 19.59 -25.54 -9.49
N SER A 131 18.43 -26.18 -9.58
CA SER A 131 18.30 -27.57 -10.03
C SER A 131 18.69 -27.73 -11.49
N ILE A 132 18.30 -26.77 -12.34
CA ILE A 132 18.68 -26.73 -13.76
C ILE A 132 20.20 -26.55 -13.90
N LEU A 133 20.79 -25.58 -13.16
CA LEU A 133 22.23 -25.33 -13.21
C LEU A 133 23.10 -26.49 -12.70
N GLN A 134 22.53 -27.37 -11.87
CA GLN A 134 23.20 -28.58 -11.38
C GLN A 134 23.05 -29.78 -12.33
N ASP A 135 22.47 -29.59 -13.52
CA ASP A 135 22.17 -30.64 -14.51
C ASP A 135 21.30 -31.77 -13.91
N LYS A 136 20.50 -31.46 -12.89
CA LYS A 136 19.62 -32.43 -12.20
C LYS A 136 18.25 -32.55 -12.83
N GLU A 137 17.78 -31.49 -13.46
CA GLU A 137 16.42 -31.38 -14.01
C GLU A 137 16.45 -30.60 -15.32
N VAL A 138 15.57 -30.99 -16.24
CA VAL A 138 15.33 -30.29 -17.50
C VAL A 138 13.94 -29.67 -17.43
N VAL A 139 13.85 -28.36 -17.67
CA VAL A 139 12.58 -27.63 -17.61
C VAL A 139 12.35 -26.86 -18.91
N SER A 140 11.43 -27.38 -19.72
CA SER A 140 11.07 -26.84 -21.04
C SER A 140 9.63 -26.31 -21.10
N SER A 141 8.75 -26.68 -20.16
CA SER A 141 7.35 -26.25 -20.12
C SER A 141 6.89 -25.75 -18.74
N PRO A 142 5.81 -24.96 -18.64
CA PRO A 142 5.20 -24.57 -17.37
C PRO A 142 4.84 -25.76 -16.47
N LEU A 143 4.39 -26.88 -17.06
CA LEU A 143 4.06 -28.10 -16.32
C LEU A 143 5.30 -28.77 -15.73
N GLU A 144 6.41 -28.81 -16.48
CA GLU A 144 7.70 -29.28 -15.96
C GLU A 144 8.25 -28.36 -14.87
N PHE A 145 8.11 -27.03 -15.04
CA PHE A 145 8.51 -26.06 -14.03
C PHE A 145 7.78 -26.34 -12.70
N HIS A 146 6.48 -26.64 -12.77
CA HIS A 146 5.70 -27.06 -11.62
C HIS A 146 6.20 -28.39 -11.01
N ARG A 147 6.42 -29.43 -11.81
CA ARG A 147 6.93 -30.72 -11.30
C ARG A 147 8.27 -30.56 -10.58
N VAL A 148 9.18 -29.78 -11.15
CA VAL A 148 10.47 -29.50 -10.50
C VAL A 148 10.26 -28.67 -9.24
N ALA A 149 9.43 -27.63 -9.27
CA ALA A 149 9.11 -26.84 -8.09
C ALA A 149 8.56 -27.71 -6.94
N GLN A 150 7.68 -28.68 -7.23
CA GLN A 150 7.16 -29.61 -6.22
C GLN A 150 8.25 -30.48 -5.59
N LYS A 151 9.27 -30.86 -6.37
CA LYS A 151 10.40 -31.67 -5.89
C LYS A 151 11.39 -30.87 -5.05
N VAL A 152 11.64 -29.60 -5.39
CA VAL A 152 12.76 -28.81 -4.82
C VAL A 152 12.33 -27.77 -3.79
N CYS A 153 11.04 -27.37 -3.76
CA CYS A 153 10.55 -26.36 -2.83
C CYS A 153 9.99 -27.01 -1.55
N ASN A 154 10.68 -26.85 -0.43
CA ASN A 154 10.25 -27.45 0.85
C ASN A 154 9.26 -26.58 1.64
N LYS A 155 9.26 -25.26 1.43
CA LYS A 155 8.49 -24.28 2.21
C LYS A 155 7.38 -23.58 1.43
N VAL A 156 7.30 -23.83 0.13
CA VAL A 156 6.31 -23.25 -0.78
C VAL A 156 5.54 -24.40 -1.39
N SER A 157 4.22 -24.29 -1.42
CA SER A 157 3.30 -25.24 -2.03
C SER A 157 3.03 -24.84 -3.49
N PRO A 158 3.62 -25.54 -4.46
CA PRO A 158 3.40 -25.23 -5.87
C PRO A 158 2.08 -25.84 -6.32
N LEU A 159 1.28 -25.07 -7.05
CA LEU A 159 0.05 -25.52 -7.69
C LEU A 159 0.16 -25.29 -9.20
N TYR A 160 -0.48 -26.13 -10.00
CA TYR A 160 -0.55 -25.94 -11.45
C TYR A 160 -1.99 -25.66 -11.89
N VAL A 161 -2.17 -24.57 -12.63
CA VAL A 161 -3.46 -24.19 -13.22
C VAL A 161 -3.26 -24.00 -14.72
N PRO A 162 -3.77 -24.91 -15.57
CA PRO A 162 -3.61 -24.79 -17.02
C PRO A 162 -4.48 -23.67 -17.60
N GLN A 163 -4.10 -23.13 -18.75
CA GLN A 163 -4.83 -22.09 -19.47
C GLN A 163 -6.27 -22.51 -19.79
N ALA A 164 -6.48 -23.80 -20.09
CA ALA A 164 -7.80 -24.37 -20.30
C ALA A 164 -8.73 -24.17 -19.10
N GLU A 165 -8.22 -24.32 -17.87
CA GLU A 165 -9.01 -24.09 -16.65
C GLU A 165 -9.31 -22.60 -16.46
N VAL A 166 -8.34 -21.71 -16.74
CA VAL A 166 -8.57 -20.25 -16.73
C VAL A 166 -9.67 -19.87 -17.74
N ASN A 167 -9.68 -20.47 -18.92
CA ASN A 167 -10.70 -20.24 -19.96
C ASN A 167 -12.08 -20.75 -19.52
N ASN A 168 -12.15 -21.92 -18.91
CA ASN A 168 -13.41 -22.47 -18.38
C ASN A 168 -14.02 -21.55 -17.32
N GLN A 169 -13.21 -21.04 -16.38
CA GLN A 169 -13.69 -20.07 -15.39
C GLN A 169 -14.12 -18.74 -16.05
N THR A 170 -13.42 -18.31 -17.09
CA THR A 170 -13.74 -17.09 -17.84
C THR A 170 -15.13 -17.15 -18.46
N GLU A 171 -15.49 -18.26 -19.10
CA GLU A 171 -16.81 -18.41 -19.71
C GLU A 171 -17.93 -18.42 -18.67
N LYS A 172 -17.73 -19.06 -17.51
CA LYS A 172 -18.69 -19.05 -16.39
C LYS A 172 -18.94 -17.65 -15.82
N LEU A 173 -17.93 -16.79 -15.82
CA LEU A 173 -18.01 -15.45 -15.25
C LEU A 173 -18.46 -14.38 -16.26
N LYS A 174 -18.54 -14.73 -17.54
CA LYS A 174 -18.75 -13.79 -18.65
C LYS A 174 -20.05 -13.00 -18.50
N GLU A 175 -21.15 -13.68 -18.17
CA GLU A 175 -22.45 -13.04 -17.93
C GLU A 175 -22.39 -12.08 -16.73
N ARG A 176 -21.77 -12.51 -15.63
CA ARG A 176 -21.59 -11.68 -14.42
C ARG A 176 -20.79 -10.42 -14.72
N TRP A 177 -19.71 -10.56 -15.50
CA TRP A 177 -18.86 -9.44 -15.90
C TRP A 177 -19.54 -8.48 -16.87
N ASN A 178 -20.38 -8.98 -17.76
CA ASN A 178 -21.19 -8.13 -18.65
C ASN A 178 -22.19 -7.28 -17.84
N GLY A 179 -22.72 -7.80 -16.74
CA GLY A 179 -23.57 -7.06 -15.81
C GLY A 179 -22.85 -6.06 -14.89
N CYS A 180 -21.51 -6.06 -14.84
CA CYS A 180 -20.74 -5.24 -13.90
C CYS A 180 -20.71 -3.76 -14.30
N ARG A 181 -21.28 -2.92 -13.43
CA ARG A 181 -21.19 -1.46 -13.55
C ARG A 181 -19.79 -0.95 -13.20
N THR A 182 -19.45 0.20 -13.77
CA THR A 182 -18.21 0.90 -13.42
C THR A 182 -18.29 1.36 -11.97
N ILE A 183 -17.23 1.09 -11.20
CA ILE A 183 -17.08 1.55 -9.83
C ILE A 183 -16.31 2.88 -9.88
N PRO A 184 -16.93 4.03 -9.55
CA PRO A 184 -16.26 5.32 -9.59
C PRO A 184 -15.01 5.35 -8.70
N HIS A 185 -13.97 6.03 -9.15
CA HIS A 185 -12.72 6.17 -8.40
C HIS A 185 -12.12 4.85 -7.90
N THR A 186 -12.24 3.77 -8.71
CA THR A 186 -11.72 2.43 -8.34
C THR A 186 -10.28 2.49 -7.83
N HIS A 187 -9.43 3.33 -8.43
CA HIS A 187 -8.03 3.50 -8.01
C HIS A 187 -7.83 4.12 -6.62
N ALA A 188 -8.81 4.84 -6.08
CA ALA A 188 -8.77 5.41 -4.74
C ALA A 188 -9.27 4.43 -3.66
N ILE A 189 -9.78 3.25 -4.02
CA ILE A 189 -10.33 2.29 -3.06
C ILE A 189 -9.20 1.55 -2.33
N HIS A 190 -9.21 1.53 -1.01
CA HIS A 190 -8.28 0.74 -0.20
C HIS A 190 -8.94 -0.46 0.46
N PHE A 191 -10.27 -0.51 0.49
CA PHE A 191 -11.02 -1.63 1.03
C PHE A 191 -12.36 -1.81 0.32
N ALA A 192 -12.80 -3.06 0.17
CA ALA A 192 -14.09 -3.45 -0.35
C ALA A 192 -14.66 -4.66 0.42
N SER A 193 -15.96 -4.65 0.69
CA SER A 193 -16.68 -5.76 1.33
C SER A 193 -18.11 -5.85 0.82
N LYS A 194 -18.69 -7.06 0.82
CA LYS A 194 -20.11 -7.27 0.49
C LYS A 194 -21.00 -6.68 1.59
N VAL A 195 -22.04 -5.95 1.20
CA VAL A 195 -23.11 -5.47 2.08
C VAL A 195 -24.35 -6.34 1.89
N ASP A 196 -24.77 -6.50 0.64
CA ASP A 196 -25.89 -7.33 0.20
C ASP A 196 -25.56 -7.94 -1.18
N ASP A 197 -26.52 -8.60 -1.82
CA ASP A 197 -26.30 -9.31 -3.09
C ASP A 197 -25.96 -8.40 -4.28
N VAL A 198 -26.18 -7.09 -4.16
CA VAL A 198 -25.94 -6.10 -5.22
C VAL A 198 -25.07 -4.92 -4.80
N THR A 199 -24.62 -4.87 -3.54
CA THR A 199 -23.92 -3.71 -2.97
C THR A 199 -22.62 -4.11 -2.32
N ILE A 200 -21.57 -3.33 -2.60
CA ILE A 200 -20.31 -3.38 -1.87
C ILE A 200 -20.09 -2.08 -1.09
N SER A 201 -19.59 -2.19 0.13
CA SER A 201 -19.06 -1.05 0.88
C SER A 201 -17.59 -0.90 0.52
N VAL A 202 -17.17 0.32 0.17
CA VAL A 202 -15.77 0.62 -0.11
C VAL A 202 -15.27 1.72 0.83
N ALA A 203 -13.97 1.70 1.10
CA ALA A 203 -13.31 2.80 1.80
C ALA A 203 -12.12 3.28 0.97
N LYS A 204 -11.90 4.60 0.99
CA LYS A 204 -10.71 5.23 0.39
C LYS A 204 -9.47 5.09 1.24
N ASN A 205 -9.65 4.62 2.47
CA ASN A 205 -8.60 4.39 3.43
C ASN A 205 -8.72 2.93 3.92
N SER A 206 -7.71 2.41 4.60
CA SER A 206 -7.75 1.05 5.15
C SER A 206 -8.99 0.84 6.03
N GLN A 207 -9.65 -0.33 5.99
CA GLN A 207 -10.84 -0.67 6.83
C GLN A 207 -10.62 -0.50 8.33
N PHE A 208 -9.35 -0.51 8.66
CA PHE A 208 -8.68 -0.42 9.92
C PHE A 208 -8.64 1.00 10.48
N LEU A 209 -8.83 2.03 9.66
CA LEU A 209 -9.16 3.39 10.08
C LEU A 209 -10.59 3.43 10.63
N TYR A 210 -10.75 3.27 11.95
CA TYR A 210 -12.06 3.46 12.61
C TYR A 210 -12.40 4.94 12.64
N ASN A 211 -12.93 5.44 11.52
CA ASN A 211 -13.64 6.70 11.50
C ASN A 211 -14.84 6.56 10.54
N GLU A 212 -16.04 6.54 11.09
CA GLU A 212 -17.33 6.24 10.42
C GLU A 212 -17.68 7.21 9.27
N HIS A 213 -16.82 8.20 8.97
CA HIS A 213 -17.06 9.20 7.93
C HIS A 213 -16.39 8.92 6.57
N THR A 214 -15.54 7.89 6.43
CA THR A 214 -14.81 7.61 5.16
C THR A 214 -15.32 6.41 4.36
N ARG A 215 -16.27 5.64 4.91
CA ARG A 215 -16.90 4.51 4.22
C ARG A 215 -17.97 5.03 3.27
N GLN A 216 -17.82 4.69 1.99
CA GLN A 216 -18.81 4.98 0.97
C GLN A 216 -19.48 3.67 0.57
N HIS A 217 -20.79 3.59 0.75
CA HIS A 217 -21.56 2.49 0.19
C HIS A 217 -21.66 2.71 -1.32
N ILE A 218 -20.90 1.93 -2.09
CA ILE A 218 -21.05 1.91 -3.54
C ILE A 218 -22.12 0.87 -3.84
N THR A 219 -23.33 1.39 -3.93
CA THR A 219 -24.44 0.67 -4.52
C THR A 219 -24.11 0.39 -5.97
N VAL A 220 -23.82 -0.87 -6.29
CA VAL A 220 -23.77 -1.30 -7.68
C VAL A 220 -25.20 -1.19 -8.27
N MET A 221 -26.24 -1.06 -7.43
CA MET A 221 -27.63 -0.65 -7.74
C MET A 221 -28.27 0.22 -6.61
N LYS A 222 -29.07 1.27 -6.91
CA LYS A 222 -29.20 2.59 -6.19
C LYS A 222 -30.15 2.71 -4.95
N ALA A 223 -29.79 3.52 -3.93
CA ALA A 223 -30.65 4.41 -3.06
C ALA A 223 -29.81 5.39 -2.12
N THR A 224 -30.43 6.41 -1.49
CA THR A 224 -29.92 7.81 -1.26
C THR A 224 -29.76 8.33 0.20
N LEU A 225 -28.78 9.26 0.44
CA LEU A 225 -28.57 10.33 1.50
C LEU A 225 -28.27 9.91 2.98
N GLY A 226 -27.50 10.60 3.86
CA GLY A 226 -26.65 11.81 3.86
C GLY A 226 -26.12 12.26 5.27
N THR A 227 -24.86 12.77 5.32
CA THR A 227 -24.16 13.84 6.15
C THR A 227 -23.75 13.80 7.67
N ASN A 228 -22.40 13.84 7.91
CA ASN A 228 -21.44 14.78 8.60
C ASN A 228 -21.57 15.52 9.98
N ASN A 229 -20.42 15.68 10.70
CA ASN A 229 -19.98 16.92 11.44
C ASN A 229 -18.43 17.02 11.80
N ARG A 230 -17.88 18.22 12.19
CA ARG A 230 -16.43 18.69 12.13
C ARG A 230 -15.65 18.97 13.47
N ASN A 231 -14.29 19.18 13.38
CA ASN A 231 -13.25 19.52 14.41
C ASN A 231 -12.17 20.57 13.91
N LYS A 232 -11.24 21.05 14.80
CA LYS A 232 -10.12 22.08 14.71
C LYS A 232 -9.53 22.49 13.31
N HIS A 233 -9.06 23.76 13.18
CA HIS A 233 -8.51 24.34 11.93
C HIS A 233 -7.03 24.06 11.70
N MET A 234 -6.74 22.95 11.04
CA MET A 234 -5.41 22.56 10.59
C MET A 234 -5.45 22.25 9.10
N CYS A 235 -4.38 22.55 8.38
CA CYS A 235 -4.27 22.23 6.96
C CYS A 235 -2.95 21.54 6.63
N SER A 236 -3.04 20.33 6.10
CA SER A 236 -1.93 19.66 5.39
C SER A 236 -2.04 19.97 3.89
N MET A 237 -0.92 20.32 3.26
CA MET A 237 -0.88 20.57 1.82
C MET A 237 -0.13 19.42 1.12
N ASP A 238 -0.77 18.83 0.10
CA ASP A 238 -0.12 17.82 -0.73
C ASP A 238 0.98 18.49 -1.58
N TYR A 239 2.18 17.93 -1.54
CA TYR A 239 3.32 18.40 -2.30
C TYR A 239 3.08 18.44 -3.82
N HIS A 240 2.57 17.35 -4.40
CA HIS A 240 2.38 17.24 -5.83
C HIS A 240 1.21 18.10 -6.31
N GLU A 241 0.10 18.14 -5.58
CA GLU A 241 -1.09 18.88 -5.99
C GLU A 241 -0.98 20.39 -5.76
N THR A 242 -0.18 20.80 -4.76
CA THR A 242 -0.13 22.20 -4.32
C THR A 242 1.18 22.83 -4.71
N TYR A 243 2.31 22.21 -4.36
CA TYR A 243 3.62 22.83 -4.43
C TYR A 243 4.23 22.83 -5.85
N THR A 244 3.86 21.89 -6.74
CA THR A 244 4.26 21.94 -8.16
C THR A 244 3.59 23.09 -8.92
N ARG A 245 2.40 23.49 -8.50
CA ARG A 245 1.53 24.48 -9.14
C ARG A 245 1.81 25.93 -8.71
N VAL A 246 2.47 26.13 -7.57
CA VAL A 246 2.89 27.47 -7.10
C VAL A 246 3.78 28.16 -8.15
N GLY A 247 3.39 29.37 -8.55
CA GLY A 247 4.06 30.17 -9.58
C GLY A 247 3.71 29.79 -11.03
N ALA A 248 3.02 28.67 -11.24
CA ALA A 248 2.50 28.27 -12.55
C ALA A 248 1.02 28.63 -12.74
N VAL A 249 0.25 28.68 -11.65
CA VAL A 249 -1.16 29.12 -11.64
C VAL A 249 -1.39 30.05 -10.44
N PRO A 250 -2.45 30.90 -10.46
CA PRO A 250 -2.74 31.81 -9.37
C PRO A 250 -2.91 31.10 -8.02
N ALA A 251 -2.45 31.72 -6.93
CA ALA A 251 -2.54 31.22 -5.56
C ALA A 251 -3.96 30.76 -5.19
N LYS A 252 -4.99 31.49 -5.63
CA LYS A 252 -6.40 31.12 -5.41
C LYS A 252 -6.76 29.73 -5.96
N GLN A 253 -6.13 29.32 -7.07
CA GLN A 253 -6.32 27.98 -7.65
C GLN A 253 -5.48 26.91 -6.96
N VAL A 254 -4.31 27.28 -6.43
CA VAL A 254 -3.46 26.40 -5.61
C VAL A 254 -4.16 26.09 -4.29
N LEU A 255 -4.77 27.11 -3.68
CA LEU A 255 -5.41 27.05 -2.35
C LEU A 255 -6.89 26.65 -2.39
N LYS A 256 -7.37 26.12 -3.53
CA LYS A 256 -8.78 25.74 -3.68
C LYS A 256 -9.15 24.65 -2.66
N GLY A 257 -10.08 24.97 -1.75
CA GLY A 257 -10.51 24.06 -0.68
C GLY A 257 -9.82 24.30 0.68
N ILE A 258 -8.82 25.19 0.74
CA ILE A 258 -8.18 25.62 1.98
C ILE A 258 -8.83 26.94 2.41
N SER A 259 -9.56 26.91 3.53
CA SER A 259 -10.18 28.12 4.10
C SER A 259 -9.11 28.99 4.78
N ASN A 260 -8.96 30.23 4.30
CA ASN A 260 -8.05 31.26 4.79
C ASN A 260 -6.73 30.73 5.38
N ILE A 261 -5.75 30.49 4.50
CA ILE A 261 -4.44 29.94 4.83
C ILE A 261 -3.68 30.75 5.89
N LEU A 262 -3.90 32.07 5.96
CA LEU A 262 -3.23 32.94 6.93
C LEU A 262 -3.83 32.83 8.34
N ASN A 263 -5.04 32.30 8.48
CA ASN A 263 -5.69 32.05 9.76
C ASN A 263 -5.37 30.66 10.33
N GLN A 264 -4.54 29.86 9.64
CA GLN A 264 -4.11 28.56 10.15
C GLN A 264 -2.99 28.75 11.16
N ASP A 265 -3.05 28.04 12.28
CA ASP A 265 -2.00 28.07 13.31
C ASP A 265 -0.68 27.46 12.78
N LEU A 266 -0.82 26.42 11.96
CA LEU A 266 0.30 25.65 11.43
C LEU A 266 -0.05 25.09 10.05
N LEU A 267 0.87 25.25 9.10
CA LEU A 267 0.84 24.57 7.81
C LEU A 267 1.96 23.55 7.78
N VAL A 268 1.62 22.29 7.47
CA VAL A 268 2.55 21.17 7.46
C VAL A 268 2.63 20.65 6.02
N ILE A 269 3.83 20.73 5.43
CA ILE A 269 4.06 20.47 4.01
C ILE A 269 5.19 19.46 3.84
N PRO A 270 4.89 18.16 3.72
CA PRO A 270 5.87 17.16 3.31
C PRO A 270 6.45 17.52 1.95
N CYS A 271 7.76 17.42 1.75
CA CYS A 271 8.43 17.85 0.52
C CYS A 271 9.25 16.71 -0.10
N ASN A 272 9.07 16.51 -1.42
CA ASN A 272 9.88 15.61 -2.24
C ASN A 272 10.16 16.24 -3.62
N ILE A 273 11.32 16.88 -3.79
CA ILE A 273 11.56 17.82 -4.89
C ILE A 273 12.46 17.25 -5.99
N ASP A 274 12.14 17.50 -7.26
CA ASP A 274 13.00 17.26 -8.45
C ASP A 274 13.57 15.83 -8.53
N SER A 275 12.70 14.83 -8.40
CA SER A 275 13.06 13.39 -8.41
C SER A 275 13.98 12.96 -7.26
N SER A 276 14.15 13.81 -6.25
CA SER A 276 14.79 13.45 -4.98
C SER A 276 14.10 12.23 -4.39
N ARG A 277 14.85 11.17 -4.09
CA ARG A 277 14.33 10.03 -3.31
C ARG A 277 14.25 10.33 -1.80
N HIS A 278 14.49 11.57 -1.41
CA HIS A 278 14.55 12.04 -0.03
C HIS A 278 13.37 12.97 0.30
N TRP A 279 12.70 12.67 1.41
CA TRP A 279 11.63 13.48 2.00
C TRP A 279 12.16 14.40 3.10
N PHE A 280 11.62 15.61 3.19
CA PHE A 280 11.83 16.53 4.30
C PHE A 280 10.53 17.27 4.62
N LEU A 281 10.45 17.93 5.77
CA LEU A 281 9.26 18.66 6.18
C LEU A 281 9.47 20.17 6.08
N LEU A 282 8.56 20.86 5.39
CA LEU A 282 8.45 22.33 5.45
C LEU A 282 7.22 22.71 6.29
N VAL A 283 7.41 23.68 7.18
CA VAL A 283 6.40 24.11 8.14
C VAL A 283 6.29 25.61 8.08
N VAL A 284 5.06 26.13 8.04
CA VAL A 284 4.79 27.56 8.11
C VAL A 284 3.94 27.84 9.33
N GLN A 285 4.29 28.91 10.04
CA GLN A 285 3.45 29.53 11.06
C GLN A 285 3.02 30.90 10.55
N PRO A 286 1.90 31.00 9.82
CA PRO A 286 1.47 32.25 9.21
C PRO A 286 1.37 33.43 10.18
N PRO A 287 0.84 33.28 11.42
CA PRO A 287 0.77 34.39 12.37
C PRO A 287 2.13 34.95 12.79
N LEU A 288 3.17 34.10 12.77
CA LEU A 288 4.56 34.48 13.11
C LEU A 288 5.39 34.83 11.88
N GLN A 289 4.86 34.60 10.67
CA GLN A 289 5.62 34.68 9.42
C GLN A 289 6.89 33.82 9.44
N HIS A 290 6.90 32.71 10.17
CA HIS A 290 8.03 31.79 10.21
C HIS A 290 7.86 30.67 9.17
N VAL A 291 8.94 30.36 8.46
CA VAL A 291 9.06 29.20 7.58
C VAL A 291 10.23 28.36 8.06
N MET A 292 9.94 27.14 8.49
CA MET A 292 10.90 26.21 9.07
C MET A 292 11.03 24.97 8.20
N VAL A 293 12.24 24.43 8.10
CA VAL A 293 12.52 23.17 7.41
C VAL A 293 13.20 22.19 8.35
N PHE A 294 12.63 20.98 8.40
CA PHE A 294 13.13 19.85 9.16
C PHE A 294 13.58 18.75 8.19
N ASP A 295 14.89 18.57 8.10
CA ASP A 295 15.57 17.58 7.26
C ASP A 295 16.30 16.58 8.16
N SER A 296 16.01 15.29 8.00
CA SER A 296 16.67 14.19 8.70
C SER A 296 18.07 13.86 8.15
N MET A 297 18.45 14.40 7.00
CA MET A 297 19.80 14.32 6.44
C MET A 297 20.34 15.74 6.14
N PRO A 298 20.42 16.66 7.11
CA PRO A 298 20.80 18.03 6.82
C PRO A 298 22.24 18.09 6.27
N GLY A 299 22.47 19.00 5.33
CA GLY A 299 23.83 19.29 4.84
C GLY A 299 24.55 20.27 5.76
N SER A 300 25.85 20.50 5.53
CA SER A 300 26.58 21.62 6.14
C SER A 300 26.13 23.00 5.63
N PHE A 301 25.35 23.01 4.55
CA PHE A 301 24.73 24.18 3.94
C PHE A 301 23.27 23.86 3.54
N ILE A 302 22.48 24.92 3.31
CA ILE A 302 21.09 24.80 2.84
C ILE A 302 21.08 24.15 1.45
N LYS A 303 20.45 22.98 1.35
CA LYS A 303 20.35 22.25 0.07
C LYS A 303 19.55 23.04 -0.96
N PRO A 304 19.88 22.92 -2.27
CA PRO A 304 19.09 23.57 -3.33
C PRO A 304 17.60 23.21 -3.32
N THR A 305 17.26 21.96 -2.94
CA THR A 305 15.87 21.51 -2.77
C THR A 305 15.15 22.28 -1.66
N VAL A 306 15.81 22.46 -0.50
CA VAL A 306 15.28 23.23 0.63
C VAL A 306 15.11 24.70 0.25
N TYR A 307 16.10 25.31 -0.41
CA TYR A 307 15.99 26.69 -0.87
C TYR A 307 14.82 26.88 -1.84
N LYS A 308 14.61 25.93 -2.77
CA LYS A 308 13.47 25.92 -3.68
C LYS A 308 12.14 25.84 -2.90
N ALA A 309 12.06 24.98 -1.88
CA ALA A 309 10.95 24.84 -0.92
C ALA A 309 10.52 26.18 -0.33
N ILE A 310 11.49 26.83 0.29
CA ILE A 310 11.32 28.11 0.96
C ILE A 310 10.88 29.20 -0.03
N LYS A 311 11.55 29.30 -1.18
CA LYS A 311 11.24 30.32 -2.19
C LYS A 311 9.81 30.18 -2.69
N LYS A 312 9.36 28.96 -3.00
CA LYS A 312 8.01 28.71 -3.49
C LYS A 312 6.94 29.07 -2.45
N ILE A 313 7.09 28.63 -1.21
CA ILE A 313 6.07 28.97 -0.19
C ILE A 313 6.03 30.46 0.10
N ALA A 314 7.18 31.16 0.09
CA ALA A 314 7.23 32.61 0.23
C ALA A 314 6.53 33.33 -0.93
N THR A 315 6.70 32.86 -2.18
CA THR A 315 5.96 33.39 -3.34
C THR A 315 4.45 33.21 -3.17
N LEU A 316 4.02 32.02 -2.75
CA LEU A 316 2.59 31.74 -2.51
C LEU A 316 2.00 32.67 -1.45
N LEU A 317 2.68 32.82 -0.30
CA LEU A 317 2.20 33.67 0.79
C LEU A 317 2.13 35.14 0.38
N LYS A 318 3.14 35.66 -0.33
CA LYS A 318 3.14 37.04 -0.85
C LYS A 318 2.06 37.29 -1.90
N GLU A 319 1.68 36.29 -2.68
CA GLU A 319 0.57 36.40 -3.63
C GLU A 319 -0.79 36.45 -2.90
N VAL A 320 -0.91 35.77 -1.75
CA VAL A 320 -2.10 35.84 -0.89
C VAL A 320 -2.18 37.19 -0.16
N ASP A 321 -1.08 37.67 0.38
CA ASP A 321 -0.97 38.97 1.06
C ASP A 321 0.40 39.61 0.80
N GLY A 322 0.40 40.65 -0.04
CA GLY A 322 1.59 41.37 -0.44
C GLY A 322 2.26 42.17 0.68
N SER A 323 1.60 42.33 1.83
CA SER A 323 2.15 43.04 2.99
C SER A 323 3.09 42.19 3.87
N LEU A 324 3.15 40.87 3.64
CA LEU A 324 3.99 39.95 4.41
C LEU A 324 5.49 40.22 4.20
N LYS A 325 6.22 40.42 5.30
CA LYS A 325 7.65 40.70 5.33
C LYS A 325 8.45 39.42 5.54
N MET A 326 8.59 38.66 4.46
CA MET A 326 9.38 37.42 4.44
C MET A 326 10.86 37.76 4.23
N GLU A 327 11.54 38.14 5.31
CA GLU A 327 12.96 38.52 5.37
C GLU A 327 13.85 37.32 5.71
N GLU A 328 15.18 37.47 5.65
CA GLU A 328 16.13 36.37 5.89
C GLU A 328 15.95 35.73 7.28
N GLY A 329 15.62 36.54 8.29
CA GLY A 329 15.32 36.08 9.65
C GLY A 329 14.01 35.31 9.81
N SER A 330 13.18 35.20 8.76
CA SER A 330 11.93 34.44 8.76
C SER A 330 12.11 32.97 8.37
N PHE A 331 13.32 32.58 7.95
CA PHE A 331 13.62 31.26 7.40
C PHE A 331 14.56 30.47 8.30
N TYR A 332 14.16 29.26 8.67
CA TYR A 332 14.93 28.39 9.54
C TYR A 332 15.09 27.01 8.91
N ALA A 333 16.28 26.44 9.01
CA ALA A 333 16.56 25.07 8.63
C ALA A 333 17.53 24.46 9.64
N ASN A 334 17.27 23.22 10.05
CA ASN A 334 18.11 22.55 11.03
C ASN A 334 19.50 22.17 10.47
N LYS A 335 20.51 22.25 11.31
CA LYS A 335 21.87 21.77 11.07
C LYS A 335 22.06 20.31 11.52
N PRO A 336 23.13 19.63 11.08
CA PRO A 336 23.50 18.32 11.62
C PRO A 336 23.61 18.36 13.15
N GLY A 337 22.90 17.46 13.83
CA GLY A 337 22.92 17.32 15.28
C GLY A 337 21.92 18.19 16.06
N GLU A 338 21.21 19.13 15.41
CA GLU A 338 20.20 19.96 16.10
C GLU A 338 18.88 19.21 16.34
N ILE A 339 18.54 18.28 15.45
CA ILE A 339 17.37 17.40 15.56
C ILE A 339 17.78 15.96 15.23
N PRO A 340 17.02 14.94 15.67
CA PRO A 340 17.33 13.54 15.38
C PRO A 340 17.49 13.30 13.88
N SER A 341 18.65 12.80 13.45
CA SER A 341 18.95 12.55 12.03
C SER A 341 18.83 11.05 11.69
N GLN A 342 18.45 10.76 10.45
CA GLN A 342 18.42 9.38 9.95
C GLN A 342 19.83 8.87 9.68
N ARG A 343 20.02 7.54 9.74
CA ARG A 343 21.30 6.87 9.48
C ARG A 343 21.31 5.98 8.23
N ASN A 344 20.17 5.87 7.56
CA ASN A 344 19.99 5.10 6.32
C ASN A 344 19.38 6.01 5.24
N ASP A 345 19.10 5.46 4.06
CA ASP A 345 18.58 6.17 2.89
C ASP A 345 17.06 6.04 2.70
N PHE A 346 16.35 5.33 3.58
CA PHE A 346 14.93 4.97 3.39
C PHE A 346 13.98 5.46 4.49
N ASP A 347 14.47 5.96 5.63
CA ASP A 347 13.61 6.39 6.75
C ASP A 347 13.18 7.86 6.72
N CYS A 348 13.55 8.63 5.69
CA CYS A 348 13.22 10.06 5.58
C CYS A 348 11.72 10.37 5.74
N GLY A 349 10.84 9.50 5.25
CA GLY A 349 9.39 9.62 5.45
C GLY A 349 8.96 9.45 6.90
N VAL A 350 9.56 8.49 7.64
CA VAL A 350 9.27 8.25 9.06
C VAL A 350 9.68 9.45 9.91
N PHE A 351 10.85 10.03 9.64
CA PHE A 351 11.31 11.25 10.32
C PHE A 351 10.40 12.45 10.00
N THR A 352 9.96 12.60 8.75
CA THR A 352 9.01 13.64 8.35
C THR A 352 7.70 13.56 9.16
N CYS A 353 7.14 12.35 9.31
CA CYS A 353 5.96 12.11 10.15
C CYS A 353 6.23 12.41 11.63
N MET A 354 7.39 12.01 12.14
CA MET A 354 7.79 12.25 13.53
C MET A 354 7.90 13.75 13.85
N TYR A 355 8.52 14.53 12.97
CA TYR A 355 8.62 16.00 13.12
C TYR A 355 7.24 16.65 13.10
N ALA A 356 6.41 16.29 12.10
CA ALA A 356 5.06 16.82 11.97
C ALA A 356 4.23 16.53 13.23
N ARG A 357 4.32 15.31 13.75
CA ARG A 357 3.61 14.91 14.96
C ARG A 357 4.06 15.71 16.18
N SER A 358 5.36 15.88 16.39
CA SER A 358 5.92 16.66 17.51
C SER A 358 5.41 18.11 17.46
N LEU A 359 5.37 18.71 16.27
CA LEU A 359 4.89 20.09 16.07
C LEU A 359 3.39 20.22 16.27
N VAL A 360 2.59 19.35 15.64
CA VAL A 360 1.11 19.40 15.70
C VAL A 360 0.60 19.07 17.10
N SER A 361 1.25 18.13 17.78
CA SER A 361 0.82 17.67 19.11
C SER A 361 1.52 18.44 20.24
N THR A 362 2.33 19.45 19.92
CA THR A 362 3.18 20.19 20.89
C THR A 362 3.93 19.26 21.85
N SER A 363 4.37 18.11 21.34
CA SER A 363 4.97 17.03 22.12
C SER A 363 6.48 17.00 21.91
N PRO A 364 7.28 16.57 22.91
CA PRO A 364 8.73 16.43 22.73
C PRO A 364 9.08 15.55 21.54
N MET A 365 10.16 15.91 20.84
CA MET A 365 10.63 15.14 19.69
C MET A 365 11.18 13.79 20.15
N ILE A 366 10.68 12.72 19.55
CA ILE A 366 11.14 11.36 19.85
C ILE A 366 12.59 11.24 19.35
N VAL A 367 13.52 10.83 20.22
CA VAL A 367 14.93 10.61 19.86
C VAL A 367 15.12 9.12 19.56
N PRO A 368 15.26 8.72 18.28
CA PRO A 368 15.26 7.30 17.96
C PRO A 368 16.65 6.67 18.13
N ASN A 369 16.70 5.47 18.72
CA ASN A 369 17.76 4.48 18.51
C ASN A 369 17.36 3.49 17.37
N SER A 370 18.27 2.60 16.97
CA SER A 370 18.04 1.67 15.85
C SER A 370 16.83 0.73 16.02
N GLN A 371 16.43 0.40 17.25
CA GLN A 371 15.24 -0.40 17.53
C GLN A 371 13.96 0.46 17.41
N SER A 372 14.00 1.69 17.91
CA SER A 372 12.84 2.58 18.00
C SER A 372 12.28 3.11 16.68
N ILE A 373 13.03 3.08 15.57
CA ILE A 373 12.49 3.46 14.25
C ILE A 373 11.51 2.41 13.73
N SER A 374 11.77 1.11 13.98
CA SER A 374 10.83 0.03 13.66
C SER A 374 9.55 0.17 14.49
N ASP A 375 9.68 0.56 15.75
CA ASP A 375 8.54 0.82 16.62
C ASP A 375 7.77 2.05 16.15
N LEU A 376 8.45 3.13 15.73
CA LEU A 376 7.83 4.32 15.14
C LEU A 376 7.03 3.99 13.88
N ARG A 377 7.55 3.13 13.00
CA ARG A 377 6.78 2.63 11.85
C ARG A 377 5.52 1.91 12.31
N SER A 378 5.64 1.05 13.32
CA SER A 378 4.51 0.32 13.90
C SER A 378 3.49 1.26 14.54
N TYR A 379 3.94 2.32 15.23
CA TYR A 379 3.07 3.36 15.79
C TYR A 379 2.36 4.15 14.71
N VAL A 380 3.05 4.57 13.66
CA VAL A 380 2.42 5.27 12.53
C VAL A 380 1.33 4.40 11.91
N ILE A 381 1.58 3.10 11.71
CA ILE A 381 0.55 2.17 11.22
C ILE A 381 -0.63 2.09 12.20
N LEU A 382 -0.36 1.97 13.50
CA LEU A 382 -1.39 1.88 14.54
C LEU A 382 -2.18 3.19 14.72
N GLU A 383 -1.57 4.34 14.48
CA GLU A 383 -2.20 5.66 14.59
C GLU A 383 -3.04 5.98 13.38
N LEU A 384 -2.54 5.60 12.19
CA LEU A 384 -3.36 5.56 10.99
C LEU A 384 -4.56 4.66 11.27
N TYR A 385 -4.36 3.40 11.69
CA TYR A 385 -5.45 2.51 12.11
C TYR A 385 -6.43 3.20 13.09
N ARG A 386 -5.95 3.79 14.19
CA ARG A 386 -6.85 4.35 15.20
C ARG A 386 -7.47 5.69 14.81
N ASN A 387 -7.02 6.30 13.72
CA ASN A 387 -7.24 7.71 13.40
C ASN A 387 -7.00 8.62 14.62
N SER A 388 -6.05 8.25 15.45
CA SER A 388 -5.73 8.91 16.72
C SER A 388 -4.25 8.73 17.00
N VAL A 389 -3.62 9.84 17.38
CA VAL A 389 -2.21 9.89 17.76
C VAL A 389 -2.04 9.20 19.12
N LEU A 390 -1.05 8.33 19.28
CA LEU A 390 -0.75 7.66 20.56
C LEU A 390 -0.08 8.65 21.56
N PRO A 391 -0.18 8.43 22.87
CA PRO A 391 0.55 9.23 23.86
C PRO A 391 2.08 9.02 23.76
N ILE A 392 2.88 9.97 24.28
CA ILE A 392 4.36 9.87 24.36
C ILE A 392 4.81 9.93 25.85
N PRO A 393 5.66 9.01 26.33
CA PRO A 393 6.10 7.81 25.62
C PRO A 393 4.90 6.89 25.34
N PRO A 394 4.88 6.18 24.20
CA PRO A 394 3.82 5.21 23.93
C PRO A 394 3.76 4.24 25.12
N ASN A 395 2.55 3.85 25.53
CA ASN A 395 2.39 2.72 26.45
C ASN A 395 3.26 1.59 25.89
N VAL A 396 4.18 1.07 26.71
CA VAL A 396 5.10 -0.01 26.32
C VAL A 396 4.27 -1.04 25.56
N LEU A 397 4.61 -1.27 24.28
CA LEU A 397 4.05 -2.38 23.52
C LEU A 397 4.44 -3.63 24.31
N LYS A 398 3.53 -4.18 25.11
CA LYS A 398 3.85 -5.41 25.80
C LYS A 398 3.92 -6.50 24.75
N VAL A 399 5.03 -7.24 24.74
CA VAL A 399 5.09 -8.50 24.03
C VAL A 399 3.89 -9.32 24.54
N ASP A 400 3.09 -9.83 23.60
CA ASP A 400 1.82 -10.54 23.84
C ASP A 400 0.58 -9.69 24.19
N ASP A 401 0.66 -8.35 24.25
CA ASP A 401 -0.53 -7.47 24.30
C ASP A 401 -1.05 -7.16 22.88
N TYR A 402 -2.38 -7.11 22.78
CA TYR A 402 -3.10 -7.02 21.51
C TYR A 402 -3.25 -5.56 21.02
N TYR A 403 -2.31 -5.06 20.24
CA TYR A 403 -2.40 -3.76 19.57
C TYR A 403 -2.78 -3.96 18.11
N ALA A 404 -4.08 -4.06 17.86
CA ALA A 404 -4.65 -4.30 16.54
C ALA A 404 -4.19 -3.25 15.50
N ILE A 405 -3.16 -3.59 14.70
CA ILE A 405 -3.40 -3.79 13.26
C ILE A 405 -4.36 -4.96 13.24
N ASP A 406 -5.61 -4.74 12.91
CA ASP A 406 -6.69 -5.70 13.19
C ASP A 406 -6.55 -6.97 12.34
N TYR A 407 -5.88 -7.93 12.96
CA TYR A 407 -5.73 -9.32 12.57
C TYR A 407 -6.85 -10.18 13.17
N VAL A 408 -7.99 -9.59 13.59
CA VAL A 408 -9.12 -10.30 14.17
C VAL A 408 -10.13 -10.65 13.08
N SER A 409 -10.45 -11.94 13.04
CA SER A 409 -11.55 -12.57 12.28
C SER A 409 -11.36 -12.69 10.77
N CYS A 410 -10.65 -13.77 10.43
CA CYS A 410 -10.80 -14.62 9.23
C CYS A 410 -9.71 -14.50 8.14
N TYR A 411 -9.45 -15.67 7.55
CA TYR A 411 -8.41 -16.10 6.60
C TYR A 411 -7.88 -15.03 5.65
N TYR A 412 -6.58 -15.00 5.41
CA TYR A 412 -5.95 -14.02 4.52
C TYR A 412 -5.33 -14.63 3.26
N PHE A 413 -5.35 -13.89 2.14
CA PHE A 413 -4.57 -14.15 0.93
C PHE A 413 -3.79 -12.89 0.56
N GLY A 414 -2.47 -12.92 0.64
CA GLY A 414 -1.64 -11.78 0.26
C GLY A 414 -1.02 -11.97 -1.08
N ARG A 415 -1.11 -10.97 -1.95
CA ARG A 415 -0.19 -10.75 -3.08
C ARG A 415 0.21 -9.28 -3.23
#